data_AF-A0A2W5S075-F1
#
_entry.id   AF-A0A2W5S075-F1
#
_cell.length_a   1.000
_cell.length_b   1.000
_cell.length_c   1.000
_cell.angle_alpha   90.00
_cell.angle_beta   90.00
_cell.angle_gamma   90.00
#
_symmetry.space_group_name_H-M   'P 1'
#
loop_
_entity.id
_entity.type
_entity.pdbx_description
1 polymer ?
#
loop_
_entity_poly.entity_id
_entity_poly.type
_entity_poly.pdbx_seq_one_letter_code
_entity_poly.pdbx_strand_id
1 'polypeptide(L)'
;MLTPPRFVVLDDKPDHLTPIIEAFTSIGTSCIGVPYDDENNNHLTTDYYRGVRGLFIDLNLSGGSLGKNQHYGVIVNILETVITKNNGPFVLVLWTENPQELPDLKTYLEESIQEGANSNMRCDSLKSLMIINKLSKFL
;
A
#
# COMPACT_ATOMS: atom_id res chain seq x y z
N MET A 1 17.90 -10.09 -18.35
CA MET A 1 17.67 -9.35 -17.09
C MET A 1 16.21 -9.53 -16.72
N LEU A 2 15.92 -10.15 -15.58
CA LEU A 2 14.55 -10.22 -15.04
C LEU A 2 14.18 -8.81 -14.55
N THR A 3 13.10 -8.26 -15.08
CA THR A 3 12.59 -6.96 -14.61
C THR A 3 11.87 -7.24 -13.29
N PRO A 4 12.21 -6.56 -12.19
CA PRO A 4 11.50 -6.77 -10.93
C PRO A 4 10.00 -6.48 -11.12
N PRO A 5 9.12 -7.22 -10.42
CA PRO A 5 7.68 -7.00 -10.45
C PRO A 5 7.34 -5.55 -10.14
N ARG A 6 6.43 -4.96 -10.90
CA ARG A 6 6.04 -3.55 -10.74
C ARG A 6 4.84 -3.35 -9.82
N PHE A 7 4.25 -4.45 -9.35
CA PHE A 7 3.05 -4.44 -8.52
C PHE A 7 3.37 -5.09 -7.17
N VAL A 8 2.99 -4.42 -6.09
CA VAL A 8 3.17 -4.91 -4.72
C VAL A 8 1.82 -4.87 -4.03
N VAL A 9 1.48 -5.95 -3.33
CA VAL A 9 0.29 -6.06 -2.48
C VAL A 9 0.74 -6.31 -1.04
N LEU A 10 0.24 -5.51 -0.10
CA LEU A 10 0.52 -5.56 1.33
C LEU A 10 -0.78 -5.74 2.09
N ASP A 11 -0.86 -6.83 2.85
CA ASP A 11 -2.01 -7.20 3.68
C ASP A 11 -1.50 -8.04 4.87
N ASP A 12 -2.22 -8.03 5.98
CA ASP A 12 -1.89 -8.85 7.16
C ASP A 12 -2.46 -10.27 7.06
N LYS A 13 -3.40 -10.52 6.14
CA LYS A 13 -4.04 -11.81 5.93
C LYS A 13 -3.55 -12.49 4.64
N PRO A 14 -2.91 -13.67 4.75
CA PRO A 14 -2.47 -14.46 3.59
C PRO A 14 -3.60 -14.78 2.59
N ASP A 15 -4.83 -14.95 3.10
CA ASP A 15 -6.01 -15.24 2.29
C ASP A 15 -6.43 -14.05 1.40
N HIS A 16 -6.02 -12.83 1.73
CA HIS A 16 -6.24 -11.65 0.87
C HIS A 16 -5.11 -11.47 -0.15
N LEU A 17 -3.88 -11.82 0.21
CA LEU A 17 -2.71 -11.71 -0.69
C LEU A 17 -2.85 -12.66 -1.88
N THR A 18 -3.19 -13.92 -1.61
CA THR A 18 -3.15 -15.01 -2.62
C THR A 18 -4.02 -14.70 -3.84
N PRO A 19 -5.31 -14.32 -3.70
CA PRO A 19 -6.16 -14.02 -4.86
C PRO A 19 -5.65 -12.87 -5.71
N ILE A 20 -5.06 -11.84 -5.10
CA ILE A 20 -4.53 -10.67 -5.81
C ILE A 20 -3.30 -11.07 -6.63
N ILE A 21 -2.40 -11.86 -6.03
CA ILE A 21 -1.20 -12.37 -6.71
C ILE A 21 -1.60 -13.28 -7.89
N GLU A 22 -2.58 -14.17 -7.69
CA GLU A 22 -3.11 -15.04 -8.73
C GLU A 22 -3.77 -14.25 -9.86
N ALA A 23 -4.55 -13.22 -9.53
CA ALA A 23 -5.17 -12.35 -10.52
C ALA A 23 -4.11 -11.66 -11.40
N PHE A 24 -3.07 -11.09 -10.80
CA PHE A 24 -1.95 -10.51 -11.57
C PHE A 24 -1.22 -11.56 -12.43
N THR A 25 -0.99 -12.74 -11.87
CA THR A 25 -0.36 -13.85 -12.60
C THR A 25 -1.21 -14.27 -13.82
N SER A 26 -2.53 -14.33 -13.66
CA SER A 26 -3.47 -14.74 -14.72
C SER A 26 -3.49 -13.77 -15.91
N ILE A 27 -3.23 -12.48 -15.68
CA ILE A 27 -3.12 -11.45 -16.73
C ILE A 27 -1.68 -11.30 -17.28
N GLY A 28 -0.77 -12.21 -16.91
CA GLY A 28 0.59 -12.25 -17.42
C GLY A 28 1.53 -11.21 -16.82
N THR A 29 1.22 -10.69 -15.62
CA THR A 29 2.12 -9.79 -14.89
C THR A 29 2.54 -10.38 -13.55
N SER A 30 3.69 -9.94 -13.04
CA SER A 30 4.17 -10.36 -11.73
C SER A 30 3.74 -9.36 -10.66
N CYS A 31 3.32 -9.88 -9.51
CA CYS A 31 3.00 -9.14 -8.30
C CYS A 31 3.74 -9.78 -7.11
N ILE A 32 4.27 -8.95 -6.22
CA ILE A 32 4.87 -9.39 -4.96
C ILE A 32 3.83 -9.23 -3.85
N GLY A 33 3.51 -10.33 -3.17
CA GLY A 33 2.80 -10.29 -1.90
C GLY A 33 3.75 -10.06 -0.74
N VAL A 34 3.50 -9.00 0.03
CA VAL A 34 4.25 -8.65 1.23
C VAL A 34 3.32 -8.83 2.43
N PRO A 35 3.54 -9.85 3.27
CA PRO A 35 2.78 -9.98 4.50
C PRO A 35 3.16 -8.85 5.45
N TYR A 36 2.15 -8.17 6.00
CA TYR A 36 2.37 -7.22 7.08
C TYR A 36 2.82 -7.96 8.35
N ASP A 37 3.85 -7.43 8.99
CA ASP A 37 4.50 -8.03 10.17
C ASP A 37 5.04 -6.89 11.03
N ASP A 38 4.28 -6.51 12.06
CA ASP A 38 4.62 -5.43 13.00
C ASP A 38 5.77 -5.80 13.94
N GLU A 39 5.99 -7.10 14.18
CA GLU A 39 7.02 -7.56 15.12
C GLU A 39 8.42 -7.43 14.51
N ASN A 40 8.59 -7.89 13.27
CA ASN A 40 9.92 -7.91 12.63
C ASN A 40 10.13 -6.79 11.62
N ASN A 41 9.08 -6.03 11.27
CA ASN A 41 9.12 -4.97 10.25
C ASN A 41 9.64 -5.44 8.87
N ASN A 42 9.54 -6.74 8.58
CA ASN A 42 9.98 -7.32 7.30
C ASN A 42 9.27 -6.68 6.11
N HIS A 43 8.02 -6.24 6.33
CA HIS A 43 7.19 -5.54 5.35
C HIS A 43 7.78 -4.19 4.88
N LEU A 44 8.75 -3.63 5.62
CA LEU A 44 9.44 -2.38 5.29
C LEU A 44 10.71 -2.58 4.45
N THR A 45 11.01 -3.82 4.02
CA THR A 45 12.18 -4.11 3.20
C THR A 45 12.06 -3.45 1.83
N THR A 46 12.88 -2.42 1.58
CA THR A 46 12.82 -1.57 0.37
C THR A 46 13.03 -2.32 -0.94
N ASP A 47 13.73 -3.46 -0.92
CA ASP A 47 13.94 -4.30 -2.10
C ASP A 47 12.63 -4.82 -2.71
N TYR A 48 11.58 -5.03 -1.91
CA TYR A 48 10.25 -5.42 -2.41
C TYR A 48 9.58 -4.32 -3.23
N TYR A 49 9.94 -3.06 -3.00
CA TYR A 49 9.28 -1.89 -3.58
C TYR A 49 10.10 -1.22 -4.68
N ARG A 50 11.28 -1.75 -5.00
CA ARG A 50 12.18 -1.15 -5.98
C ARG A 50 11.54 -1.13 -7.37
N GLY A 51 11.23 0.07 -7.86
CA GLY A 51 10.64 0.27 -9.18
C GLY A 51 9.13 0.00 -9.24
N VAL A 52 8.45 -0.05 -8.08
CA VAL A 52 6.99 -0.20 -7.99
C VAL A 52 6.26 0.87 -8.81
N ARG A 53 5.16 0.47 -9.44
CA ARG A 53 4.24 1.31 -10.23
C ARG A 53 2.79 1.16 -9.77
N GLY A 54 2.44 0.07 -9.10
CA GLY A 54 1.18 -0.08 -8.40
C GLY A 54 1.42 -0.67 -7.01
N LEU A 55 0.96 0.04 -5.99
CA LEU A 55 1.03 -0.39 -4.60
C LEU A 55 -0.39 -0.56 -4.08
N PHE A 56 -0.67 -1.75 -3.57
CA PHE A 56 -1.96 -2.21 -3.09
C PHE A 56 -1.82 -2.44 -1.58
N ILE A 57 -2.56 -1.73 -0.74
CA ILE A 57 -2.43 -1.84 0.72
C ILE A 57 -3.80 -1.96 1.39
N ASP A 58 -3.95 -2.93 2.30
CA ASP A 58 -5.08 -2.95 3.23
C ASP A 58 -4.94 -1.82 4.24
N LEU A 59 -6.03 -1.13 4.53
CA LEU A 59 -6.08 -0.10 5.57
C LEU A 59 -6.23 -0.72 6.96
N ASN A 60 -6.74 -1.94 7.04
CA ASN A 60 -7.06 -2.63 8.29
C ASN A 60 -5.91 -3.54 8.76
N LEU A 61 -4.66 -3.09 8.65
CA LEU A 61 -3.49 -3.80 9.15
C LEU A 61 -3.57 -3.95 10.69
N SER A 62 -3.10 -5.07 11.22
CA SER A 62 -3.06 -5.38 12.65
C SER A 62 -4.42 -5.70 13.29
N GLY A 63 -5.36 -6.26 12.52
CA GLY A 63 -6.61 -6.82 13.07
C GLY A 63 -7.61 -5.82 13.65
N GLY A 64 -7.59 -4.55 13.22
CA GLY A 64 -8.62 -3.55 13.56
C GLY A 64 -8.67 -3.11 15.04
N SER A 65 -7.62 -3.42 15.82
CA SER A 65 -7.56 -3.07 17.25
C SER A 65 -6.98 -1.66 17.52
N LEU A 66 -6.48 -0.97 16.50
CA LEU A 66 -5.92 0.37 16.67
C LEU A 66 -7.03 1.42 16.49
N GLY A 67 -6.92 2.56 17.17
CA GLY A 67 -7.88 3.64 17.01
C GLY A 67 -7.89 4.17 15.55
N LYS A 68 -9.01 4.76 15.10
CA LYS A 68 -9.17 5.26 13.70
C LYS A 68 -7.95 6.00 13.14
N ASN A 69 -7.34 6.88 13.93
CA ASN A 69 -6.19 7.69 13.50
C ASN A 69 -4.86 6.93 13.47
N GLN A 70 -4.74 5.84 14.24
CA GLN A 70 -3.50 5.06 14.32
C GLN A 70 -3.29 4.23 13.05
N HIS A 71 -4.35 3.68 12.46
CA HIS A 71 -4.26 2.92 11.21
C HIS A 71 -3.72 3.79 10.05
N TYR A 72 -4.11 5.07 9.98
CA TYR A 72 -3.62 5.97 8.93
C TYR A 72 -2.12 6.26 9.07
N GLY A 73 -1.66 6.45 10.32
CA GLY A 73 -0.24 6.66 10.62
C GLY A 73 0.63 5.46 10.21
N VAL A 74 0.12 4.23 10.35
CA VAL A 74 0.82 3.02 9.87
C VAL A 74 1.03 3.08 8.36
N ILE A 75 0.00 3.43 7.59
CA ILE A 75 0.11 3.55 6.13
C ILE A 75 1.11 4.64 5.72
N VAL A 76 1.05 5.81 6.36
CA VAL A 76 2.00 6.90 6.09
C VAL A 76 3.43 6.44 6.39
N ASN A 77 3.67 5.80 7.53
CA ASN A 77 4.98 5.29 7.91
C ASN A 77 5.52 4.26 6.90
N ILE A 78 4.66 3.35 6.42
CA ILE A 78 5.03 2.40 5.36
C ILE A 78 5.43 3.17 4.10
N LEU A 79 4.60 4.10 3.63
CA LEU A 79 4.86 4.87 2.41
C LEU A 79 6.16 5.67 2.50
N GLU A 80 6.39 6.40 3.60
CA GLU A 80 7.61 7.18 3.83
C GLU A 80 8.88 6.31 3.88
N THR A 81 8.75 5.09 4.37
CA THR A 81 9.87 4.15 4.49
C THR A 81 10.20 3.46 3.18
N VAL A 82 9.17 2.99 2.45
CA VAL A 82 9.36 2.10 1.29
C VAL A 82 9.36 2.83 -0.06
N ILE A 83 8.75 4.01 -0.13
CA ILE A 83 8.73 4.85 -1.34
C ILE A 83 9.86 5.88 -1.25
N THR A 84 10.90 5.64 -2.03
CA THR A 84 12.09 6.50 -2.12
C THR A 84 12.04 7.38 -3.36
N LYS A 85 12.92 8.39 -3.45
CA LYS A 85 13.14 9.22 -4.66
C LYS A 85 13.45 8.44 -5.94
N ASN A 86 13.88 7.19 -5.84
CA ASN A 86 14.16 6.33 -7.00
C ASN A 86 12.90 5.62 -7.51
N ASN A 87 11.82 5.65 -6.73
CA ASN A 87 10.51 5.21 -7.16
C ASN A 87 9.93 6.29 -8.08
N GLY A 88 9.89 5.98 -9.38
CA GLY A 88 9.11 6.81 -10.32
C GLY A 88 7.61 6.80 -10.01
N PRO A 89 6.81 7.52 -10.79
CA PRO A 89 5.36 7.62 -10.62
C PRO A 89 4.66 6.29 -10.32
N PHE A 90 3.84 6.26 -9.29
CA PHE A 90 3.06 5.09 -8.91
C PHE A 90 1.59 5.41 -8.67
N VAL A 91 0.79 4.36 -8.75
CA VAL A 91 -0.62 4.34 -8.34
C VAL A 91 -0.67 3.69 -6.96
N LEU A 92 -1.33 4.38 -6.02
CA LEU A 92 -1.66 3.83 -4.71
C LEU A 92 -3.12 3.39 -4.71
N VAL A 93 -3.34 2.11 -4.42
CA VAL A 93 -4.65 1.49 -4.26
C VAL A 93 -4.80 1.07 -2.80
N LEU A 94 -5.78 1.65 -2.11
CA LEU A 94 -6.09 1.31 -0.73
C LEU A 94 -7.45 0.62 -0.68
N TRP A 95 -7.62 -0.40 0.16
CA TRP A 95 -8.94 -0.95 0.48
C TRP A 95 -9.23 -0.95 1.97
N THR A 96 -10.52 -0.87 2.33
CA THR A 96 -10.98 -0.94 3.71
C THR A 96 -12.34 -1.62 3.81
N GLU A 97 -12.59 -2.27 4.94
CA GLU A 97 -13.89 -2.78 5.37
C GLU A 97 -14.78 -1.67 5.99
N ASN A 98 -14.19 -0.50 6.27
CA ASN A 98 -14.83 0.64 6.93
C ASN A 98 -15.00 1.82 5.96
N PRO A 99 -15.94 1.77 4.99
CA PRO A 99 -16.09 2.83 3.98
C PRO A 99 -16.48 4.19 4.56
N GLN A 100 -16.97 4.24 5.80
CA GLN A 100 -17.30 5.49 6.49
C GLN A 100 -16.04 6.30 6.87
N GLU A 101 -14.87 5.66 6.91
CA GLU A 101 -13.59 6.27 7.30
C GLU A 101 -12.85 6.89 6.10
N LEU A 102 -13.36 6.69 4.88
CA LEU A 102 -12.74 7.17 3.64
C LEU A 102 -12.51 8.69 3.57
N PRO A 103 -13.45 9.56 3.96
CA PRO A 103 -13.24 11.01 3.86
C PRO A 103 -12.09 11.49 4.76
N ASP A 104 -12.03 10.97 5.98
CA ASP A 104 -11.03 11.34 6.98
C ASP A 104 -9.66 10.81 6.59
N LEU A 105 -9.58 9.55 6.12
CA LEU A 105 -8.35 8.96 5.60
C LEU A 105 -7.79 9.77 4.43
N LYS A 106 -8.64 10.12 3.47
CA LYS A 106 -8.21 10.86 2.28
C LYS A 106 -7.58 12.20 2.70
N THR A 107 -8.26 12.92 3.59
CA THR A 107 -7.78 14.20 4.12
C THR A 107 -6.44 14.01 4.83
N TYR A 108 -6.35 13.02 5.73
CA TYR A 108 -5.14 12.73 6.48
C TYR A 108 -3.95 12.36 5.59
N LEU A 109 -4.17 11.53 4.55
CA LEU A 109 -3.12 11.16 3.61
C LEU A 109 -2.70 12.33 2.72
N GLU A 110 -3.64 13.14 2.24
CA GLU A 110 -3.32 14.33 1.45
C GLU A 110 -2.49 15.32 2.26
N GLU A 111 -2.87 15.58 3.52
CA GLU A 111 -2.11 16.42 4.45
C GLU A 111 -0.74 15.82 4.76
N SER A 112 -0.68 14.53 5.14
CA SER A 112 0.57 13.86 5.52
C SER A 112 1.54 13.72 4.35
N ILE A 113 1.07 13.50 3.12
CA ILE A 113 1.91 13.42 1.93
C ILE A 113 2.39 14.82 1.52
N GLN A 114 1.55 15.84 1.70
CA GLN A 114 1.90 17.22 1.37
C GLN A 114 2.87 17.84 2.38
N GLU A 115 2.71 17.53 3.68
CA GLU A 115 3.62 17.94 4.76
C GLU A 115 4.86 17.04 4.87
N GLY A 116 4.71 15.73 4.65
CA GLY A 116 5.76 14.71 4.58
C GLY A 116 6.62 14.76 3.32
N ALA A 117 6.44 15.78 2.47
CA ALA A 117 7.39 16.21 1.44
C ALA A 117 8.76 16.68 2.01
N ASN A 118 9.10 16.24 3.22
CA ASN A 118 10.44 16.28 3.78
C ASN A 118 11.33 15.24 3.07
N SER A 119 11.97 15.70 1.98
CA SER A 119 13.15 15.17 1.29
C SER A 119 13.09 13.82 0.53
N ASN A 120 12.28 12.83 0.93
CA ASN A 120 12.31 11.50 0.32
C ASN A 120 11.14 11.20 -0.64
N MET A 121 9.93 11.67 -0.31
CA MET A 121 8.72 11.45 -1.10
C MET A 121 8.34 12.75 -1.81
N ARG A 122 9.05 13.08 -2.91
CA ARG A 122 8.73 14.29 -3.66
C ARG A 122 7.34 14.14 -4.29
N CYS A 123 6.49 15.16 -4.11
CA CYS A 123 5.08 15.28 -4.52
C CYS A 123 4.77 14.81 -5.96
N ASP A 124 5.77 14.75 -6.84
CA ASP A 124 5.66 14.27 -8.23
C ASP A 124 5.46 12.74 -8.37
N SER A 125 5.62 11.97 -7.28
CA SER A 125 5.64 10.49 -7.31
C SER A 125 4.26 9.84 -7.21
N LEU A 126 3.32 10.45 -6.47
CA LEU A 126 1.96 9.93 -6.33
C LEU A 126 1.08 10.52 -7.44
N LYS A 127 0.85 9.75 -8.51
CA LYS A 127 0.04 10.24 -9.65
C LYS A 127 -1.46 10.08 -9.44
N SER A 128 -1.87 9.07 -8.67
CA SER A 128 -3.27 8.77 -8.45
C SER A 128 -3.43 7.97 -7.16
N LEU A 129 -4.32 8.45 -6.30
CA LEU A 129 -4.83 7.73 -5.13
C LEU A 129 -6.21 7.18 -5.49
N MET A 130 -6.34 5.85 -5.46
CA MET A 130 -7.62 5.17 -5.63
C MET A 130 -7.94 4.42 -4.34
N ILE A 131 -9.06 4.75 -3.71
CA ILE A 131 -9.53 4.00 -2.54
C ILE A 131 -10.76 3.20 -2.96
N ILE A 132 -10.69 1.89 -2.75
CA ILE A 132 -11.72 0.93 -3.17
C ILE A 132 -12.35 0.36 -1.91
N ASN A 133 -13.67 0.25 -1.88
CA ASN A 133 -14.34 -0.48 -0.80
C ASN A 133 -13.96 -1.97 -0.91
N LYS A 134 -13.60 -2.61 0.21
CA LYS A 134 -13.34 -4.05 0.26
C LYS A 134 -14.65 -4.79 0.04
N LEU A 135 -15.05 -4.89 -1.22
CA LEU A 135 -16.16 -5.74 -1.62
C LEU A 135 -15.75 -7.16 -1.29
N SER A 136 -16.55 -7.84 -0.48
CA SER A 136 -16.36 -9.22 -0.04
C SER A 136 -16.41 -10.26 -1.18
N LYS A 137 -16.12 -9.87 -2.43
CA LYS A 137 -16.39 -10.63 -3.66
C LYS A 137 -15.37 -10.37 -4.76
N PHE A 138 -14.07 -10.38 -4.43
CA PHE A 138 -13.05 -10.74 -5.44
C PHE A 138 -12.71 -12.25 -5.42
N LEU A 139 -13.53 -13.04 -4.73
CA LEU A 139 -13.62 -14.49 -4.80
C LEU A 139 -15.09 -14.91 -4.96
#